data_AF-A0A818VUV6-F1
#
_entry.id   AF-A0A818VUV6-F1
#
_cell.length_a   1.000
_cell.length_b   1.000
_cell.length_c   1.000
_cell.angle_alpha   90.00
_cell.angle_beta   90.00
_cell.angle_gamma   90.00
#
_symmetry.space_group_name_H-M   'P 1'
#
loop_
_entity.id
_entity.type
_entity.pdbx_description
1 polymer ?
#
loop_
_entity_poly.entity_id
_entity_poly.type
_entity_poly.pdbx_seq_one_letter_code
_entity_poly.pdbx_strand_id
1 'polypeptide(L)'
;MADDIYVVEKILDKKILDNGQIIYLLKWFGYNEEDATWEPEENIFCKDLIDQYDYHRKFEDTEENNDECKQILREICDEIETGNYRDK
;
A
#
# COMPACT_ATOMS: atom_id res chain seq x y z
N MET A 1 11.74 4.68 26.06
CA MET A 1 12.10 4.10 24.76
C MET A 1 11.05 4.62 23.81
N ALA A 2 11.41 5.54 22.94
CA ALA A 2 10.48 6.04 21.93
C ALA A 2 10.43 4.96 20.84
N ASP A 3 9.23 4.51 20.51
CA ASP A 3 9.00 3.77 19.29
C ASP A 3 9.20 4.77 18.14
N ASP A 4 10.22 4.57 17.31
CA ASP A 4 10.54 5.49 16.23
C ASP A 4 9.51 5.32 15.11
N ILE A 5 8.56 6.25 15.03
CA ILE A 5 7.52 6.28 13.98
C ILE A 5 8.12 6.93 12.74
N TYR A 6 8.10 6.21 11.63
CA TYR A 6 8.57 6.69 10.32
C TYR A 6 7.40 6.83 9.33
N VAL A 7 7.53 7.78 8.41
CA VAL A 7 6.54 7.99 7.35
C VAL A 7 6.80 7.00 6.22
N VAL A 8 5.76 6.26 5.84
CA VAL A 8 5.77 5.30 4.74
C VAL A 8 5.24 5.98 3.48
N GLU A 9 5.92 5.78 2.36
CA GLU A 9 5.49 6.27 1.05
C GLU A 9 4.47 5.33 0.40
N LYS A 10 4.80 4.04 0.30
CA LYS A 10 3.92 3.01 -0.29
C LYS A 10 4.27 1.61 0.19
N ILE A 11 3.33 0.69 0.05
CA ILE A 11 3.57 -0.75 0.20
C ILE A 11 4.04 -1.29 -1.15
N LEU A 12 5.18 -1.98 -1.15
CA LEU A 12 5.77 -2.59 -2.35
C LEU A 12 5.31 -4.03 -2.54
N ASP A 13 5.22 -4.79 -1.45
CA ASP A 13 4.94 -6.23 -1.52
C ASP A 13 4.26 -6.73 -0.23
N LYS A 14 3.68 -7.93 -0.26
CA LYS A 14 2.97 -8.59 0.84
C LYS A 14 3.24 -10.08 0.78
N LYS A 15 3.67 -10.64 1.91
CA LYS A 15 3.92 -12.07 2.08
C LYS A 15 3.23 -12.59 3.33
N ILE A 16 2.78 -13.84 3.24
CA ILE A 16 2.24 -14.60 4.36
C ILE A 16 3.33 -15.60 4.74
N LEU A 17 3.80 -15.53 5.98
CA LEU A 17 4.78 -16.46 6.52
C LEU A 17 4.12 -17.81 6.86
N ASP A 18 4.91 -18.88 6.97
CA ASP A 18 4.40 -20.23 7.27
C ASP A 18 3.65 -20.33 8.61
N ASN A 19 3.90 -19.39 9.52
CA ASN A 19 3.21 -19.28 10.81
C ASN A 19 1.88 -18.50 10.74
N GLY A 20 1.46 -18.07 9.55
CA GLY A 20 0.24 -17.30 9.33
C GLY A 20 0.38 -15.79 9.56
N GLN A 21 1.56 -15.29 9.92
CA GLN A 21 1.79 -13.85 10.05
C GLN A 21 1.92 -13.18 8.69
N ILE A 22 1.31 -11.99 8.56
CA ILE A 22 1.38 -11.17 7.35
C ILE A 22 2.45 -10.10 7.56
N ILE A 23 3.38 -10.02 6.62
CA ILE A 23 4.41 -8.99 6.54
C ILE A 23 4.29 -8.22 5.23
N TYR A 24 4.51 -6.92 5.28
CA TYR A 24 4.48 -6.03 4.13
C TYR A 24 5.85 -5.38 3.94
N LEU A 25 6.28 -5.24 2.69
CA LEU A 25 7.49 -4.50 2.34
C LEU A 25 7.15 -3.02 2.20
N LEU A 26 7.69 -2.18 3.07
CA LEU A 26 7.37 -0.75 3.11
C LEU A 26 8.47 0.07 2.45
N LYS A 27 8.09 0.94 1.51
CA LYS A 27 8.98 1.99 1.01
C LYS A 27 8.92 3.18 1.97
N TRP A 28 10.03 3.51 2.61
CA TRP A 28 10.12 4.64 3.53
C TRP A 28 10.21 5.97 2.76
N PHE A 29 9.51 6.99 3.26
CA PHE A 29 9.50 8.31 2.61
C PHE A 29 10.89 8.95 2.62
N GLY A 30 11.38 9.35 1.44
CA GLY A 30 12.70 9.95 1.28
C GLY A 30 13.87 8.95 1.25
N TYR A 31 13.59 7.65 1.30
CA TYR A 31 14.57 6.57 1.12
C TYR A 31 14.34 5.83 -0.19
N ASN A 32 15.35 5.08 -0.62
CA ASN A 32 15.25 4.28 -1.83
C ASN A 32 14.48 2.98 -1.56
N GLU A 33 14.00 2.34 -2.63
CA GLU A 33 13.30 1.05 -2.54
C GLU A 33 14.22 -0.09 -2.04
N GLU A 34 15.53 0.07 -2.16
CA GLU A 34 16.53 -0.84 -1.58
C GLU A 34 16.61 -0.77 -0.05
N ASP A 35 16.22 0.35 0.55
CA ASP A 35 16.12 0.54 2.00
C ASP A 35 14.77 0.07 2.56
N ALA A 36 13.88 -0.47 1.72
CA ALA A 36 12.59 -0.96 2.15
C ALA A 36 12.72 -2.16 3.11
N THR A 37 11.93 -2.17 4.17
CA THR A 37 11.96 -3.23 5.19
C THR A 37 10.63 -3.98 5.26
N TRP A 38 10.70 -5.24 5.71
CA TRP A 38 9.53 -6.09 5.93
C TRP A 38 8.99 -5.86 7.34
N GLU A 39 7.86 -5.16 7.43
CA GLU A 39 7.18 -4.88 8.69
C GLU A 39 5.91 -5.74 8.83
N PRO A 40 5.60 -6.24 10.04
CA PRO A 40 4.34 -6.94 10.28
C PRO A 40 3.15 -6.01 10.08
N GLU A 41 1.99 -6.58 9.72
CA GLU A 41 0.73 -5.82 9.60
C GLU A 41 0.43 -4.97 10.83
N GLU A 42 0.80 -5.48 12.02
CA GLU A 42 0.60 -4.82 13.31
C GLU A 42 1.39 -3.51 13.45
N ASN A 43 2.50 -3.33 12.71
CA ASN A 43 3.31 -2.12 12.71
C ASN A 43 2.77 -1.04 11.75
N ILE A 44 1.79 -1.38 10.90
CA ILE A 44 1.24 -0.47 9.89
C ILE A 44 0.00 0.21 10.45
N PHE A 45 0.16 1.44 10.95
CA PHE A 45 -0.94 2.21 11.52
C PHE A 45 -1.95 2.71 10.46
N CYS A 46 -1.53 2.83 9.20
CA CYS A 46 -2.36 3.32 8.11
C CYS A 46 -2.98 2.15 7.33
N LYS A 47 -4.21 1.77 7.69
CA LYS A 47 -4.98 0.76 6.96
C LYS A 47 -5.22 1.12 5.49
N ASP A 48 -5.32 2.42 5.19
CA ASP A 48 -5.48 2.93 3.83
C ASP A 48 -4.38 2.44 2.88
N LEU A 49 -3.12 2.38 3.35
CA LEU A 49 -2.00 1.83 2.56
C LEU A 49 -2.18 0.35 2.25
N ILE A 50 -2.70 -0.42 3.21
CA ILE A 50 -2.99 -1.85 3.03
C ILE A 50 -4.15 -2.03 2.04
N ASP A 51 -5.22 -1.26 2.20
CA ASP A 51 -6.38 -1.30 1.31
C ASP A 51 -5.98 -0.92 -0.13
N GLN A 52 -5.17 0.12 -0.32
CA GLN A 52 -4.65 0.51 -1.63
C GLN A 52 -3.83 -0.62 -2.28
N TYR A 53 -2.97 -1.27 -1.51
CA TYR A 53 -2.15 -2.38 -2.02
C TYR A 53 -2.98 -3.64 -2.34
N ASP A 54 -3.90 -4.02 -1.45
CA ASP A 54 -4.76 -5.20 -1.65
C ASP A 54 -5.75 -4.96 -2.80
N TYR A 55 -6.21 -3.71 -2.98
CA TYR A 55 -6.99 -3.28 -4.14
C TYR A 55 -6.16 -3.38 -5.41
N HIS A 56 -4.94 -2.84 -5.50
CA HIS A 56 -4.12 -3.00 -6.71
C HIS A 56 -3.90 -4.49 -7.09
N ARG A 57 -3.58 -5.33 -6.09
CA ARG A 57 -3.25 -6.74 -6.32
C ARG A 57 -4.47 -7.60 -6.72
N LYS A 58 -5.66 -7.32 -6.18
CA LYS A 58 -6.90 -8.03 -6.59
C LYS A 58 -7.26 -7.79 -8.06
N PHE A 59 -6.84 -6.67 -8.63
CA PHE A 59 -7.16 -6.29 -10.00
C PHE A 59 -6.02 -6.63 -10.98
N GLU A 60 -4.79 -6.86 -10.51
CA GLU A 60 -3.71 -7.42 -11.33
C GLU A 60 -3.86 -8.93 -11.58
N ASP A 61 -4.42 -9.69 -10.63
CA ASP A 61 -4.63 -11.15 -10.79
C ASP A 61 -5.85 -11.48 -11.68
N THR A 62 -6.69 -10.50 -12.00
CA THR A 62 -7.76 -10.65 -12.99
C THR A 62 -7.23 -10.29 -14.39
N GLU A 63 -6.65 -11.28 -15.07
CA GLU A 63 -6.53 -11.30 -16.53
C GLU A 63 -7.94 -11.31 -17.18
N GLU A 64 -8.70 -10.22 -17.06
CA GLU A 64 -9.83 -9.96 -17.95
C GLU A 64 -10.13 -8.45 -18.03
N ASN A 65 -9.47 -7.78 -18.98
CA ASN A 65 -10.01 -6.74 -19.86
C ASN A 65 -11.29 -6.01 -19.39
N ASN A 66 -11.25 -5.30 -18.26
CA ASN A 66 -12.31 -4.37 -17.90
C ASN A 66 -11.74 -2.98 -17.65
N ASP A 67 -11.76 -2.17 -18.71
CA ASP A 67 -11.24 -0.79 -18.75
C ASP A 67 -11.87 0.12 -17.69
N GLU A 68 -13.08 -0.18 -17.18
CA GLU A 68 -13.72 0.58 -16.10
C GLU A 68 -12.98 0.44 -14.76
N CYS A 69 -12.45 -0.73 -14.43
CA CYS A 69 -11.74 -0.92 -13.17
C CYS A 69 -10.36 -0.24 -13.17
N LYS A 70 -9.70 -0.20 -14.33
CA LYS A 70 -8.45 0.57 -14.51
C LYS A 70 -8.70 2.07 -14.41
N GLN A 71 -9.85 2.55 -14.89
CA GLN A 71 -10.24 3.95 -14.76
C GLN A 71 -10.45 4.35 -13.29
N ILE A 72 -11.11 3.51 -12.49
CA ILE A 72 -11.29 3.75 -11.04
C ILE A 72 -9.95 3.74 -10.29
N LEU A 73 -9.07 2.77 -10.58
CA LEU A 73 -7.73 2.70 -10.01
C LEU A 73 -6.91 3.97 -10.29
N ARG A 74 -6.98 4.46 -11.53
CA ARG A 74 -6.30 5.70 -11.93
C ARG A 74 -6.86 6.90 -11.21
N GLU A 75 -8.18 7.01 -11.07
CA GLU A 75 -8.85 8.13 -10.40
C GLU A 75 -8.51 8.17 -8.91
N ILE A 76 -8.47 7.02 -8.22
CA ILE A 76 -8.09 6.94 -6.80
C ILE A 76 -6.60 7.31 -6.61
N CYS A 77 -5.69 6.83 -7.45
CA CYS A 77 -4.28 7.24 -7.39
C CYS A 77 -4.10 8.73 -7.65
N ASP A 78 -4.80 9.30 -8.65
CA ASP A 78 -4.79 10.74 -8.94
C ASP A 78 -5.35 11.55 -7.74
N GLU A 79 -6.40 11.08 -7.03
CA GLU A 79 -6.93 11.76 -5.84
C GLU A 79 -5.93 11.78 -4.67
N ILE A 80 -5.16 10.70 -4.48
CA ILE A 80 -4.12 10.61 -3.45
C ILE A 80 -2.94 11.52 -3.79
N GLU A 81 -2.52 11.59 -5.06
CA GLU A 81 -1.41 12.44 -5.51
C GLU A 81 -1.79 13.94 -5.58
N THR A 82 -3.06 14.25 -5.87
CA THR A 82 -3.53 15.65 -5.97
C THR A 82 -4.02 16.24 -4.65
N GLY A 83 -4.05 15.46 -3.56
CA GLY A 83 -4.36 15.94 -2.22
C GLY A 83 -5.75 16.58 -2.11
N ASN A 84 -6.72 16.10 -2.89
CA ASN A 84 -8.08 16.64 -2.86
C ASN A 84 -8.98 15.79 -1.96
N TYR A 85 -8.76 15.91 -0.65
CA TYR A 85 -9.69 15.39 0.36
C TYR A 85 -10.99 16.19 0.24
N ARG A 86 -11.93 15.69 -0.57
CA ARG A 86 -13.24 16.31 -0.72
C ARG A 86 -14.08 15.92 0.50
N ASP A 87 -14.04 16.78 1.52
CA ASP A 87 -15.00 16.81 2.63
C ASP A 87 -16.42 16.48 2.13
N LYS A 88 -17.02 15.43 2.70
CA LYS A 88 -18.46 15.22 2.69
C LYS A 88 -19.04 15.52 4.07
#